data_AF-A0A2V8QY26-F1
#
_entry.id   AF-A0A2V8QY26-F1
#
_cell.length_a   1.000
_cell.length_b   1.000
_cell.length_c   1.000
_cell.angle_alpha   90.00
_cell.angle_beta   90.00
_cell.angle_gamma   90.00
#
_symmetry.space_group_name_H-M   'P 1'
#
loop_
_entity.id
_entity.type
_entity.pdbx_description
1 polymer ?
#
loop_
_entity_poly.entity_id
_entity_poly.type
_entity_poly.pdbx_seq_one_letter_code
_entity_poly.pdbx_strand_id
1 'polypeptide(L)'
;VSFLYGAAFGLLKIAWIVVAAVYLYDISVHTGQFEVMKESVASITADRRLQVLLVAFCFGALIEGAAGFGAPVAIAGAFMIGLGFEPFYAAALNLIANTAPVAWGAIGTPVHTLASVAGLPESDLNAMLGRILPFASVLVPFWLVRTMVGWRKTFEVLPAVLVVGVSFALTQFLWSNFVDSNLV
;
A
#
# COMPACT_ATOMS: atom_id res chain seq x y z
N VAL A 1 29.51 -7.89 14.48
CA VAL A 1 29.31 -6.45 14.18
C VAL A 1 28.21 -6.24 13.15
N SER A 2 28.28 -6.88 11.98
CA SER A 2 27.27 -6.72 10.91
C SER A 2 25.83 -7.08 11.32
N PHE A 3 25.65 -8.13 12.14
CA PHE A 3 24.32 -8.48 12.68
C PHE A 3 23.71 -7.37 13.55
N LEU A 4 24.48 -6.83 14.51
CA LEU A 4 24.02 -5.75 15.39
C LEU A 4 23.75 -4.47 14.60
N TYR A 5 24.60 -4.17 13.62
CA TYR A 5 24.43 -3.01 12.76
C TYR A 5 23.16 -3.10 11.91
N GLY A 6 22.91 -4.27 11.29
CA GLY A 6 21.68 -4.53 10.53
C GLY A 6 20.43 -4.48 11.40
N ALA A 7 20.47 -5.11 12.59
CA ALA A 7 19.36 -5.10 13.54
C ALA A 7 19.04 -3.67 14.02
N ALA A 8 20.06 -2.90 14.41
CA ALA A 8 19.88 -1.51 14.83
C ALA A 8 19.35 -0.63 13.70
N PHE A 9 19.88 -0.77 12.48
CA PHE A 9 19.43 0.02 11.33
C PHE A 9 17.96 -0.25 10.97
N GLY A 10 17.55 -1.53 10.95
CA GLY A 10 16.16 -1.91 10.70
C GLY A 10 15.22 -1.43 11.80
N LEU A 11 15.53 -1.74 13.06
CA LEU A 11 14.70 -1.38 14.21
C LEU A 11 14.55 0.13 14.35
N LEU A 12 15.64 0.89 14.22
CA LEU A 12 15.61 2.34 14.43
C LEU A 12 14.84 3.04 13.30
N LYS A 13 14.97 2.58 12.05
CA LYS A 13 14.16 3.10 10.93
C LYS A 13 12.68 2.82 11.12
N ILE A 14 12.31 1.57 11.43
CA ILE A 14 10.90 1.18 11.61
C ILE A 14 10.30 1.92 12.81
N ALA A 15 11.01 1.96 13.94
CA ALA A 15 10.54 2.66 15.13
C ALA A 15 10.33 4.15 14.85
N TRP A 16 11.25 4.80 14.12
CA TRP A 16 11.11 6.22 13.76
C TRP A 16 9.90 6.48 12.86
N ILE A 17 9.65 5.62 11.86
CA ILE A 17 8.47 5.73 10.99
C ILE A 17 7.17 5.58 11.79
N VAL A 18 7.09 4.59 12.68
CA VAL A 18 5.89 4.35 13.50
C VAL A 18 5.63 5.53 14.43
N VAL A 19 6.67 6.05 15.11
CA VAL A 19 6.53 7.22 16.00
C VAL A 19 6.08 8.45 15.22
N ALA A 20 6.68 8.73 14.06
CA ALA A 20 6.29 9.85 13.22
C ALA A 20 4.84 9.70 12.71
N ALA A 21 4.42 8.49 12.31
CA ALA A 21 3.07 8.22 11.84
C ALA A 21 2.02 8.38 12.96
N VAL A 22 2.29 7.87 14.17
CA VAL A 22 1.41 8.05 15.34
C VAL A 22 1.33 9.52 15.73
N TYR A 23 2.45 10.24 15.72
CA TYR A 23 2.46 11.68 16.00
C TYR A 23 1.66 12.47 14.97
N LEU A 24 1.80 12.14 13.68
CA LEU A 24 1.01 12.76 12.61
C LEU A 24 -0.48 12.45 12.76
N TYR A 25 -0.83 11.21 13.11
CA TYR A 25 -2.20 10.83 13.46
C TYR A 25 -2.75 11.66 14.63
N ASP A 26 -2.00 11.79 15.73
CA ASP A 26 -2.41 12.59 16.88
C ASP A 26 -2.62 14.07 16.51
N ILE A 27 -1.75 14.64 15.66
CA ILE A 27 -1.95 16.00 15.13
C ILE A 27 -3.23 16.06 14.28
N SER A 28 -3.44 15.12 13.36
CA SER A 28 -4.64 15.09 12.50
C SER A 28 -5.93 14.97 13.31
N VAL A 29 -5.90 14.19 14.40
CA VAL A 29 -7.03 14.07 15.34
C VAL A 29 -7.21 15.37 16.11
N HIS A 30 -6.15 15.94 16.69
CA HIS A 30 -6.23 17.16 17.49
C HIS A 30 -6.65 18.39 16.67
N THR A 31 -6.27 18.47 15.40
CA THR A 31 -6.64 19.55 14.47
C THR A 31 -8.01 19.37 13.82
N GLY A 32 -8.70 18.25 14.10
CA GLY A 32 -10.00 17.93 13.50
C GLY A 32 -9.95 17.55 12.01
N GLN A 33 -8.77 17.58 11.38
CA GLN A 33 -8.58 17.19 9.98
C GLN A 33 -8.91 15.72 9.74
N PHE A 34 -8.75 14.88 10.77
CA PHE A 34 -9.13 13.48 10.71
C PHE A 34 -10.62 13.28 10.42
N GLU A 35 -11.50 14.09 11.03
CA GLU A 35 -12.94 14.01 10.76
C GLU A 35 -13.26 14.43 9.33
N VAL A 36 -12.58 15.44 8.78
CA VAL A 36 -12.73 15.84 7.37
C VAL A 36 -12.33 14.72 6.41
N MET A 37 -11.20 14.04 6.67
CA MET A 37 -10.79 12.90 5.86
C MET A 37 -11.76 11.73 5.98
N LYS A 38 -12.23 11.43 7.19
CA LYS A 38 -13.23 10.38 7.46
C LYS A 38 -14.53 10.67 6.72
N GLU A 39 -14.99 11.91 6.72
CA GLU A 39 -16.19 12.37 6.02
C GLU A 39 -16.01 12.32 4.50
N SER A 40 -14.80 12.63 4.00
CA SER A 40 -14.46 12.48 2.58
C SER A 40 -14.56 11.03 2.10
N VAL A 41 -14.10 10.05 2.89
CA VAL A 41 -14.23 8.63 2.51
C VAL A 41 -15.64 8.09 2.75
N ALA A 42 -16.28 8.47 3.86
CA ALA A 42 -17.64 8.06 4.19
C ALA A 42 -18.68 8.62 3.19
N SER A 43 -18.45 9.81 2.64
CA SER A 43 -19.31 10.42 1.61
C SER A 43 -19.23 9.70 0.26
N ILE A 44 -18.12 9.02 -0.05
CA ILE A 44 -18.00 8.19 -1.26
C ILE A 44 -18.83 6.91 -1.11
N THR A 45 -18.70 6.23 0.03
CA THR A 45 -19.41 4.97 0.25
C THR A 45 -19.55 4.59 1.73
N ALA A 46 -20.72 4.05 2.07
CA ALA A 46 -21.00 3.41 3.35
C ALA A 46 -20.61 1.91 3.37
N ASP A 47 -20.27 1.31 2.22
CA ASP A 47 -19.92 -0.11 2.14
C ASP A 47 -18.48 -0.34 2.63
N ARG A 48 -18.32 -1.07 3.74
CA ARG A 48 -17.01 -1.42 4.31
C ARG A 48 -16.09 -2.15 3.33
N ARG A 49 -16.64 -2.92 2.38
CA ARG A 49 -15.87 -3.61 1.33
C ARG A 49 -15.24 -2.62 0.35
N LEU A 50 -15.93 -1.53 0.05
CA LEU A 50 -15.41 -0.49 -0.83
C LEU A 50 -14.47 0.44 -0.08
N GLN A 51 -14.76 0.73 1.21
CA GLN A 51 -13.86 1.49 2.07
C GLN A 51 -12.49 0.82 2.21
N VAL A 52 -12.42 -0.51 2.35
CA VAL A 52 -11.10 -1.19 2.42
C VAL A 52 -10.33 -1.05 1.11
N LEU A 53 -11.00 -1.08 -0.05
CA LEU A 53 -10.33 -0.92 -1.34
C LEU A 53 -9.80 0.51 -1.50
N LEU A 54 -10.60 1.50 -1.13
CA LEU A 54 -10.22 2.92 -1.22
C LEU A 54 -9.08 3.26 -0.26
N VAL A 55 -9.14 2.77 0.98
CA VAL A 55 -8.18 3.14 2.01
C VAL A 55 -6.97 2.21 2.02
N ALA A 56 -7.18 0.92 2.30
CA ALA A 56 -6.08 0.01 2.53
C ALA A 56 -5.28 -0.24 1.25
N PHE A 57 -5.95 -0.29 0.10
CA PHE A 57 -5.30 -0.52 -1.19
C PHE A 57 -4.93 0.78 -1.91
N CYS A 58 -5.89 1.62 -2.32
CA CYS A 58 -5.58 2.78 -3.15
C CYS A 58 -4.80 3.86 -2.41
N PHE A 59 -5.30 4.32 -1.26
CA PHE A 59 -4.59 5.31 -0.44
C PHE A 59 -3.28 4.72 0.12
N GLY A 60 -3.31 3.46 0.58
CA GLY A 60 -2.09 2.74 0.97
C GLY A 60 -1.02 2.73 -0.12
N ALA A 61 -1.37 2.34 -1.36
CA ALA A 61 -0.43 2.31 -2.49
C ALA A 61 0.14 3.70 -2.84
N LEU A 62 -0.66 4.77 -2.71
CA LEU A 62 -0.19 6.14 -2.89
C LEU A 62 0.89 6.50 -1.85
N ILE A 63 0.63 6.19 -0.58
CA ILE A 63 1.61 6.44 0.49
C ILE A 63 2.84 5.53 0.34
N GLU A 64 2.68 4.30 -0.17
CA GLU A 64 3.81 3.37 -0.40
C GLU A 64 4.76 3.94 -1.43
N GLY A 65 4.25 4.47 -2.54
CA GLY A 65 5.07 5.15 -3.54
C GLY A 65 5.87 6.31 -2.97
N ALA A 66 5.26 7.14 -2.12
CA ALA A 66 5.92 8.34 -1.57
C ALA A 66 6.88 8.06 -0.41
N ALA A 67 6.50 7.18 0.52
CA ALA A 67 7.21 6.98 1.80
C ALA A 67 7.84 5.59 1.93
N GLY A 68 7.17 4.55 1.44
CA GLY A 68 7.56 3.14 1.58
C GLY A 68 7.76 2.66 3.02
N PHE A 69 8.52 1.57 3.19
CA PHE A 69 9.02 1.07 4.47
C PHE A 69 7.94 0.81 5.55
N GLY A 70 6.72 0.46 5.15
CA GLY A 70 5.62 0.16 6.08
C GLY A 70 4.91 1.39 6.66
N ALA A 71 5.33 2.61 6.30
CA ALA A 71 4.57 3.83 6.59
C ALA A 71 3.11 3.77 6.12
N PRO A 72 2.77 3.17 4.96
CA PRO A 72 1.38 3.11 4.49
C PRO A 72 0.50 2.26 5.38
N VAL A 73 1.01 1.10 5.82
CA VAL A 73 0.27 0.19 6.69
C VAL A 73 -0.06 0.87 8.01
N ALA A 74 0.87 1.66 8.55
CA ALA A 74 0.65 2.43 9.77
C ALA A 74 -0.41 3.52 9.57
N ILE A 75 -0.27 4.36 8.53
CA ILE A 75 -1.15 5.52 8.30
C ILE A 75 -2.55 5.06 7.87
N ALA A 76 -2.66 4.19 6.86
CA ALA A 76 -3.93 3.67 6.38
C ALA A 76 -4.62 2.77 7.44
N GLY A 77 -3.84 2.05 8.24
CA GLY A 77 -4.33 1.30 9.41
C GLY A 77 -4.97 2.19 10.46
N ALA A 78 -4.27 3.25 10.90
CA ALA A 78 -4.80 4.22 11.85
C ALA A 78 -6.06 4.92 11.30
N PHE A 79 -6.09 5.20 10.00
CA PHE A 79 -7.25 5.78 9.34
C PHE A 79 -8.46 4.82 9.32
N MET A 80 -8.25 3.54 9.00
CA MET A 80 -9.28 2.52 9.09
C MET A 80 -9.84 2.34 10.51
N ILE A 81 -8.99 2.44 11.52
CA ILE A 81 -9.42 2.38 12.93
C ILE A 81 -10.39 3.52 13.23
N GLY A 82 -10.08 4.75 12.81
CA GLY A 82 -10.99 5.88 13.00
C GLY A 82 -12.25 5.84 12.14
N LEU A 83 -12.28 5.06 11.05
CA LEU A 83 -13.51 4.69 10.32
C LEU A 83 -14.36 3.65 11.06
N GLY A 84 -13.89 3.12 12.20
CA GLY A 84 -14.61 2.14 13.01
C GLY A 84 -14.34 0.68 12.64
N PHE A 85 -13.16 0.38 12.08
CA PHE A 85 -12.66 -0.99 11.98
C PHE A 85 -11.92 -1.38 13.27
N GLU A 86 -11.99 -2.66 13.65
CA GLU A 86 -11.22 -3.15 14.80
C GLU A 86 -9.70 -3.05 14.54
N PRO A 87 -8.88 -2.63 15.51
CA PRO A 87 -7.46 -2.35 15.29
C PRO A 87 -6.65 -3.50 14.69
N PHE A 88 -6.79 -4.70 15.24
CA PHE A 88 -6.06 -5.87 14.74
C PHE A 88 -6.50 -6.23 13.32
N TYR A 89 -7.80 -6.15 13.06
CA TYR A 89 -8.37 -6.45 11.75
C TYR A 89 -7.95 -5.43 10.69
N ALA A 90 -7.96 -4.14 11.03
CA ALA A 90 -7.46 -3.08 10.16
C ALA A 90 -5.98 -3.28 9.81
N ALA A 91 -5.14 -3.60 10.81
CA ALA A 91 -3.72 -3.88 10.57
C ALA A 91 -3.52 -5.07 9.61
N ALA A 92 -4.25 -6.17 9.82
CA ALA A 92 -4.17 -7.34 8.94
C ALA A 92 -4.60 -7.02 7.49
N LEU A 93 -5.70 -6.29 7.31
CA LEU A 93 -6.18 -5.89 5.98
C LEU A 93 -5.18 -4.98 5.25
N ASN A 94 -4.57 -4.03 5.95
CA ASN A 94 -3.55 -3.15 5.37
C ASN A 94 -2.27 -3.91 4.99
N LEU A 95 -1.86 -4.90 5.80
CA LEU A 95 -0.72 -5.76 5.46
C LEU A 95 -0.97 -6.57 4.18
N ILE A 96 -2.17 -7.12 4.03
CA ILE A 96 -2.55 -7.85 2.81
C ILE A 96 -2.54 -6.89 1.61
N ALA A 97 -3.18 -5.72 1.75
CA ALA A 97 -3.30 -4.75 0.68
C ALA A 97 -1.94 -4.22 0.19
N ASN A 98 -0.98 -4.02 1.10
CA ASN A 98 0.34 -3.49 0.77
C ASN A 98 1.24 -4.47 -0.01
N THR A 99 0.80 -5.71 -0.27
CA THR A 99 1.62 -6.70 -0.99
C THR A 99 1.88 -6.32 -2.46
N ALA A 100 0.95 -5.61 -3.10
CA ALA A 100 1.03 -5.25 -4.52
C ALA A 100 1.92 -4.02 -4.85
N PRO A 101 1.92 -2.91 -4.08
CA PRO A 101 2.68 -1.70 -4.43
C PRO A 101 4.18 -1.72 -4.07
N VAL A 102 4.61 -2.56 -3.12
CA VAL A 102 5.92 -2.44 -2.45
C VAL A 102 7.15 -2.45 -3.37
N ALA A 103 7.07 -3.07 -4.54
CA ALA A 103 8.23 -3.11 -5.45
C ALA A 103 8.75 -1.72 -5.82
N TRP A 104 7.85 -0.74 -5.99
CA TRP A 104 8.20 0.65 -6.31
C TRP A 104 8.04 1.60 -5.10
N GLY A 105 8.00 1.05 -3.89
CA GLY A 105 7.87 1.85 -2.68
C GLY A 105 9.05 2.78 -2.47
N ALA A 106 8.82 3.91 -1.79
CA ALA A 106 9.81 4.93 -1.51
C ALA A 106 10.59 5.37 -2.76
N ILE A 107 9.86 5.73 -3.83
CA ILE A 107 10.42 6.21 -5.09
C ILE A 107 11.47 5.21 -5.63
N GLY A 108 11.01 3.99 -5.93
CA GLY A 108 11.84 2.98 -6.59
C GLY A 108 12.98 2.39 -5.76
N THR A 109 13.15 2.78 -4.48
CA THR A 109 14.28 2.36 -3.64
C THR A 109 14.56 0.85 -3.66
N PRO A 110 13.55 -0.06 -3.57
CA PRO A 110 13.78 -1.50 -3.67
C PRO A 110 14.34 -1.94 -5.03
N VAL A 111 13.84 -1.37 -6.14
CA VAL A 111 14.32 -1.68 -7.50
C VAL A 111 15.75 -1.20 -7.69
N HIS A 112 16.05 0.06 -7.34
CA HIS A 112 17.40 0.62 -7.42
C HIS A 112 18.41 -0.18 -6.58
N THR A 113 18.02 -0.52 -5.35
CA THR A 113 18.87 -1.30 -4.44
C THR A 113 19.12 -2.69 -5.00
N LEU A 114 18.08 -3.38 -5.49
CA LEU A 114 18.22 -4.71 -6.06
C LEU A 114 19.08 -4.71 -7.33
N ALA A 115 18.88 -3.73 -8.23
CA ALA A 115 19.69 -3.58 -9.45
C ALA A 115 21.18 -3.38 -9.10
N SER A 116 21.48 -2.49 -8.14
CA SER A 116 22.85 -2.21 -7.72
C SER A 116 23.56 -3.42 -7.10
N VAL A 117 22.87 -4.19 -6.25
CA VAL A 117 23.44 -5.36 -5.58
C VAL A 117 23.58 -6.55 -6.53
N ALA A 118 22.62 -6.73 -7.45
CA ALA A 118 22.64 -7.82 -8.43
C ALA A 118 23.57 -7.54 -9.62
N GLY A 119 23.99 -6.28 -9.83
CA GLY A 119 24.77 -5.87 -10.99
C GLY A 119 24.00 -6.00 -12.31
N LEU A 120 22.66 -5.87 -12.26
CA LEU A 120 21.77 -5.99 -13.42
C LEU A 120 21.35 -4.61 -13.92
N PRO A 121 21.08 -4.44 -15.23
CA PRO A 121 20.46 -3.22 -15.75
C PRO A 121 19.12 -2.97 -15.07
N GLU A 122 18.97 -1.79 -14.48
CA GLU A 122 17.76 -1.43 -13.74
C GLU A 122 16.51 -1.42 -14.61
N SER A 123 16.64 -0.96 -15.86
CA SER A 123 15.56 -0.96 -16.85
C SER A 123 14.99 -2.36 -17.09
N ASP A 124 15.86 -3.36 -17.18
CA ASP A 124 15.47 -4.74 -17.45
C ASP A 124 14.80 -5.36 -16.22
N LEU A 125 15.34 -5.09 -15.03
CA LEU A 125 14.76 -5.51 -13.77
C LEU A 125 13.38 -4.87 -13.54
N ASN A 126 13.26 -3.57 -13.80
CA ASN A 126 12.02 -2.81 -13.69
C ASN A 126 10.94 -3.38 -14.62
N ALA A 127 11.27 -3.59 -15.90
CA ALA A 127 10.35 -4.17 -16.87
C ALA A 127 9.94 -5.62 -16.51
N MET A 128 10.86 -6.41 -15.97
CA MET A 128 10.57 -7.77 -15.51
C MET A 128 9.56 -7.78 -14.34
N LEU A 129 9.80 -6.95 -13.32
CA LEU A 129 8.87 -6.77 -12.19
C LEU A 129 7.50 -6.30 -12.70
N GLY A 130 7.53 -5.35 -13.63
CA GLY A 130 6.39 -4.83 -14.39
C GLY A 130 5.54 -5.84 -15.13
N ARG A 131 6.08 -7.02 -15.45
CA ARG A 131 5.36 -8.09 -16.16
C ARG A 131 4.83 -9.16 -15.21
N ILE A 132 5.46 -9.32 -14.04
CA ILE A 132 5.11 -10.36 -13.05
C ILE A 132 4.06 -9.82 -12.06
N LEU A 133 4.27 -8.61 -11.53
CA LEU A 133 3.44 -8.03 -10.48
C LEU A 133 2.00 -7.68 -10.90
N PRO A 134 1.68 -7.31 -12.16
CA PRO A 134 0.30 -7.02 -12.57
C PRO A 134 -0.71 -8.13 -12.22
N PHE A 135 -0.30 -9.40 -12.29
CA PHE A 135 -1.17 -10.52 -11.91
C PHE A 135 -1.50 -10.50 -10.41
N ALA A 136 -0.51 -10.24 -9.56
CA ALA A 136 -0.70 -10.09 -8.12
C ALA A 136 -1.57 -8.84 -7.83
N SER A 137 -1.35 -7.74 -8.54
CA SER A 137 -2.09 -6.49 -8.40
C SER A 137 -3.59 -6.60 -8.71
N VAL A 138 -4.00 -7.49 -9.61
CA VAL A 138 -5.42 -7.79 -9.83
C VAL A 138 -5.97 -8.75 -8.77
N LEU A 139 -5.15 -9.72 -8.33
CA LEU A 139 -5.56 -10.74 -7.37
C LEU A 139 -5.72 -10.19 -5.95
N VAL A 140 -4.83 -9.28 -5.52
CA VAL A 140 -4.78 -8.78 -4.14
C VAL A 140 -6.06 -8.04 -3.74
N PRO A 141 -6.61 -7.09 -4.52
CA PRO A 141 -7.89 -6.44 -4.19
C PRO A 141 -9.05 -7.42 -4.07
N PHE A 142 -9.07 -8.45 -4.91
CA PHE A 142 -10.09 -9.50 -4.84
C PHE A 142 -9.96 -10.31 -3.55
N TRP A 143 -8.73 -10.73 -3.24
CA TRP A 143 -8.45 -11.49 -2.02
C TRP A 143 -8.71 -10.65 -0.76
N LEU A 144 -8.38 -9.37 -0.78
CA LEU A 144 -8.63 -8.43 0.31
C LEU A 144 -10.13 -8.40 0.66
N VAL A 145 -11.01 -8.17 -0.32
CA VAL A 145 -12.46 -8.22 -0.09
C VAL A 145 -12.91 -9.63 0.34
N ARG A 146 -12.34 -10.68 -0.25
CA ARG A 146 -12.67 -12.06 0.10
C ARG A 146 -12.32 -12.40 1.56
N THR A 147 -11.28 -11.82 2.15
CA THR A 147 -10.98 -12.03 3.57
C THR A 147 -12.03 -11.41 4.50
N MET A 148 -12.76 -10.39 4.02
CA MET A 148 -13.80 -9.74 4.80
C MET A 148 -15.16 -10.43 4.72
N VAL A 149 -15.50 -10.99 3.55
CA VAL A 149 -16.85 -11.52 3.28
C VAL A 149 -16.80 -12.82 2.50
N GLY A 150 -17.89 -13.60 2.58
CA GLY A 150 -18.03 -14.84 1.80
C GLY A 150 -18.13 -14.58 0.29
N TRP A 151 -17.86 -15.62 -0.51
CA TRP A 151 -17.76 -15.57 -1.98
C TRP A 151 -18.90 -14.80 -2.67
N ARG A 152 -20.16 -15.07 -2.32
CA ARG A 152 -21.31 -14.38 -2.93
C ARG A 152 -21.21 -12.85 -2.82
N LYS A 153 -20.87 -12.36 -1.63
CA LYS A 153 -20.72 -10.93 -1.36
C LYS A 153 -19.46 -10.33 -1.99
N THR A 154 -18.42 -11.13 -2.22
CA THR A 154 -17.22 -10.67 -2.96
C THR A 154 -17.59 -10.38 -4.41
N PHE A 155 -18.39 -11.24 -5.04
CA PHE A 155 -18.81 -11.06 -6.43
C PHE A 155 -19.75 -9.87 -6.65
N GLU A 156 -20.50 -9.44 -5.64
CA GLU A 156 -21.34 -8.22 -5.71
C GLU A 156 -20.52 -6.93 -5.94
N VAL A 157 -19.30 -6.86 -5.39
CA VAL A 157 -18.40 -5.70 -5.51
C VAL A 157 -17.29 -5.93 -6.53
N LEU A 158 -17.40 -6.98 -7.35
CA LEU A 158 -16.42 -7.33 -8.37
C LEU A 158 -16.09 -6.17 -9.32
N PRO A 159 -17.05 -5.33 -9.77
CA PRO A 159 -16.72 -4.19 -10.63
C PRO A 159 -15.70 -3.25 -9.99
N ALA A 160 -15.88 -2.91 -8.70
CA ALA A 160 -14.95 -2.04 -7.98
C ALA A 160 -13.57 -2.70 -7.79
N VAL A 161 -13.55 -3.99 -7.44
CA VAL A 161 -12.32 -4.78 -7.32
C VAL A 161 -11.54 -4.80 -8.62
N LEU A 162 -12.22 -5.02 -9.75
CA LEU A 162 -11.59 -5.05 -11.07
C LEU A 162 -11.08 -3.67 -11.47
N VAL A 163 -11.86 -2.61 -11.24
CA VAL A 163 -11.40 -1.24 -11.54
C VAL A 163 -10.12 -0.92 -10.77
N VAL A 164 -10.08 -1.21 -9.46
CA VAL A 164 -8.90 -0.97 -8.63
C VAL A 164 -7.72 -1.81 -9.10
N GLY A 165 -7.90 -3.12 -9.23
CA GLY A 165 -6.81 -4.04 -9.57
C GLY A 165 -6.27 -3.85 -10.99
N VAL A 166 -7.15 -3.70 -11.98
CA VAL A 166 -6.77 -3.55 -13.39
C VAL A 166 -6.17 -2.18 -13.66
N SER A 167 -6.72 -1.10 -13.10
CA SER A 167 -6.11 0.23 -13.28
C SER A 167 -4.70 0.26 -12.70
N PHE A 168 -4.53 -0.26 -11.48
CA PHE A 168 -3.23 -0.33 -10.82
C PHE A 168 -2.23 -1.21 -11.60
N ALA A 169 -2.66 -2.42 -12.01
CA ALA A 169 -1.84 -3.34 -12.80
C ALA A 169 -1.42 -2.78 -14.16
N LEU A 170 -2.34 -2.09 -14.86
CA LEU A 170 -2.04 -1.44 -16.14
C LEU A 170 -1.06 -0.30 -15.97
N THR A 171 -1.24 0.55 -14.96
CA THR A 171 -0.30 1.64 -14.67
C THR A 171 1.09 1.08 -14.35
N GLN A 172 1.19 0.04 -13.51
CA GLN A 172 2.46 -0.62 -13.22
C GLN A 172 3.12 -1.18 -14.49
N PHE A 173 2.38 -1.92 -15.31
CA PHE A 173 2.89 -2.50 -16.55
C PHE A 173 3.39 -1.43 -17.52
N LEU A 174 2.59 -0.38 -17.74
CA LEU A 174 2.94 0.68 -18.68
C LEU A 174 4.15 1.49 -18.20
N TRP A 175 4.15 1.88 -16.93
CA TRP A 175 5.25 2.68 -16.36
C TRP A 175 6.56 1.91 -16.39
N SER A 176 6.55 0.66 -15.93
CA SER A 176 7.75 -0.17 -15.87
C SER A 176 8.36 -0.56 -17.22
N ASN A 177 7.55 -0.63 -18.29
CA ASN A 177 8.02 -1.08 -19.62
C ASN A 177 8.31 0.08 -20.58
N PHE A 178 7.66 1.25 -20.42
CA PHE A 178 7.73 2.34 -21.40
C PHE A 178 8.25 3.66 -20.83
N VAL A 179 8.43 3.78 -19.51
CA VAL A 179 8.95 4.99 -18.85
C VAL A 179 10.35 4.71 -18.30
N ASP A 180 11.21 5.73 -18.30
CA ASP A 180 12.57 5.64 -17.78
C ASP A 180 12.57 5.17 -16.33
N SER A 181 13.40 4.15 -16.03
CA SER A 181 13.47 3.54 -14.70
C SER A 181 14.02 4.48 -13.62
N ASN A 182 14.68 5.57 -13.99
CA ASN A 182 15.13 6.60 -13.03
C ASN A 182 13.99 7.52 -12.55
N LEU A 183 12.80 7.45 -13.17
CA LEU A 183 11.64 8.28 -12.81
C LEU A 183 10.67 7.56 -11.86
N VAL A 184 11.08 6.41 -11.31
CA VAL A 184 10.25 5.57 -10.44
C VAL A 184 10.78 5.58 -9.03
#